data_AF-A0A958BWV8-F1
#
_entry.id   AF-A0A958BWV8-F1
#
_cell.length_a   1.000
_cell.length_b   1.000
_cell.length_c   1.000
_cell.angle_alpha   90.00
_cell.angle_beta   90.00
_cell.angle_gamma   90.00
#
_symmetry.space_group_name_H-M   'P 1'
#
loop_
_entity.id
_entity.type
_entity.pdbx_description
1 polymer ?
#
loop_
_entity_poly.entity_id
_entity_poly.type
_entity_poly.pdbx_seq_one_letter_code
_entity_poly.pdbx_strand_id
1 'polypeptide(L)'
;MRNLKPSQILPPVLFIILPLILFWRWLILGEVLYWGTVMLQFWPWWELVKESLLQAQWPLWNPLLGNGTPLLANLQSAVFYPLNLILLLIPTAHALTLSIILHLSLAGLGMYAYARQLKLTGFAATIAALAYMFSGYIIGRTQFIVMVQAAAWLPLLLLLGDRLAARRRLLDALWLAVVLAVQLLAGHAQLWFYSLCLTGSYIVFRSWQWSGSQTDRPNTLNPRLHNGLARPESSTLSPTSAPVPRLTVMLQAVGYLALAVSLALLLCAVQVLPTVEFLSVS
;
A
#
# COMPACT_ATOMS: atom_id res chain seq x y z
N MET A 1 8.49 19.09 -19.87
CA MET A 1 7.73 17.82 -19.75
C MET A 1 8.63 16.69 -20.24
N ARG A 2 8.95 15.68 -19.42
CA ARG A 2 9.79 14.54 -19.86
C ARG A 2 8.95 13.69 -20.81
N ASN A 3 9.35 13.58 -22.08
CA ASN A 3 8.73 12.65 -23.04
C ASN A 3 8.95 11.22 -22.55
N LEU A 4 7.92 10.63 -21.95
CA LEU A 4 7.91 9.24 -21.54
C LEU A 4 7.91 8.36 -22.80
N LYS A 5 8.79 7.35 -22.86
CA LYS A 5 8.80 6.42 -23.99
C LYS A 5 7.53 5.56 -23.94
N PRO A 6 6.98 5.12 -25.10
CA PRO A 6 5.80 4.24 -25.13
C PRO A 6 5.94 2.99 -24.24
N SER A 7 7.14 2.43 -24.15
CA SER A 7 7.47 1.29 -23.28
C SER A 7 7.33 1.56 -21.78
N GLN A 8 7.26 2.83 -21.36
CA GLN A 8 7.05 3.25 -19.97
C GLN A 8 5.58 3.53 -19.66
N ILE A 9 4.78 3.87 -20.67
CA ILE A 9 3.36 4.25 -20.53
C ILE A 9 2.44 3.03 -20.68
N LEU A 10 2.81 2.09 -21.56
CA LEU A 10 1.97 0.95 -21.90
C LEU A 10 1.64 0.06 -20.68
N PRO A 11 2.57 -0.27 -19.76
CA PRO A 11 2.25 -1.14 -18.63
C PRO A 11 1.27 -0.51 -17.62
N PRO A 12 1.45 0.74 -17.15
CA PRO A 12 0.47 1.39 -16.28
C PRO A 12 -0.94 1.45 -16.87
N VAL A 13 -1.05 1.77 -18.17
CA VAL A 13 -2.33 1.82 -18.88
C VAL A 13 -2.99 0.44 -18.89
N LEU A 14 -2.21 -0.62 -19.13
CA LEU A 14 -2.69 -2.00 -19.09
C LEU A 14 -3.32 -2.36 -17.74
N PHE A 15 -2.69 -1.99 -16.63
CA PHE A 15 -3.18 -2.34 -15.29
C PHE A 15 -4.46 -1.60 -14.89
N ILE A 16 -4.76 -0.47 -15.54
CA ILE A 16 -6.01 0.27 -15.36
C ILE A 16 -7.10 -0.27 -16.29
N ILE A 17 -6.76 -0.53 -17.55
CA ILE A 17 -7.72 -0.95 -18.57
C ILE A 17 -8.17 -2.40 -18.36
N LEU A 18 -7.30 -3.32 -17.98
CA LEU A 18 -7.68 -4.74 -17.86
C LEU A 18 -8.78 -4.99 -16.82
N PRO A 19 -8.72 -4.46 -15.58
CA PRO A 19 -9.83 -4.57 -14.63
C PRO A 19 -11.11 -3.94 -15.18
N LEU A 20 -11.03 -2.80 -15.88
CA LEU A 20 -12.20 -2.20 -16.51
C LEU A 20 -12.82 -3.14 -17.55
N ILE A 21 -12.02 -3.76 -18.42
CA ILE A 21 -12.48 -4.71 -19.43
C ILE A 21 -13.03 -6.00 -18.81
N LEU A 22 -12.55 -6.45 -17.67
CA LEU A 22 -13.07 -7.67 -17.03
C LEU A 22 -14.37 -7.41 -16.28
N PHE A 23 -14.49 -6.24 -15.67
CA PHE A 23 -15.61 -5.88 -14.81
C PHE A 23 -16.60 -4.92 -15.50
N TRP A 24 -16.47 -4.69 -16.83
CA TRP A 24 -17.29 -3.71 -17.56
C TRP A 24 -18.78 -3.98 -17.49
N ARG A 25 -19.19 -5.26 -17.57
CA ARG A 25 -20.60 -5.65 -17.50
C ARG A 25 -21.20 -5.23 -16.16
N TRP A 26 -20.50 -5.55 -15.07
CA TRP A 26 -20.92 -5.21 -13.71
C TRP A 26 -20.89 -3.71 -13.45
N LEU A 27 -20.00 -2.97 -14.11
CA LEU A 27 -19.92 -1.52 -14.01
C LEU A 27 -21.05 -0.81 -14.78
N ILE A 28 -21.38 -1.24 -16.00
CA ILE A 28 -22.35 -0.56 -16.88
C ILE A 28 -23.79 -1.01 -16.61
N LEU A 29 -23.99 -2.31 -16.35
CA LEU A 29 -25.33 -2.88 -16.16
C LEU A 29 -25.87 -2.65 -14.74
N GLY A 30 -25.05 -2.09 -13.82
CA GLY A 30 -25.39 -1.98 -12.41
C GLY A 30 -25.51 -3.34 -11.71
N GLU A 31 -25.06 -4.41 -12.36
CA GLU A 31 -25.03 -5.76 -11.80
C GLU A 31 -23.89 -5.83 -10.78
N VAL A 32 -24.26 -5.80 -9.51
CA VAL A 32 -23.30 -5.94 -8.41
C VAL A 32 -22.88 -7.40 -8.35
N LEU A 33 -21.70 -7.69 -7.79
CA LEU A 33 -21.31 -9.06 -7.44
C LEU A 33 -22.35 -9.60 -6.42
N TYR A 34 -23.47 -10.13 -6.93
CA TYR A 34 -24.79 -10.15 -6.27
C TYR A 34 -24.90 -11.20 -5.15
N TRP A 35 -23.89 -12.02 -4.94
CA TRP A 35 -24.04 -13.21 -4.10
C TRP A 35 -23.05 -13.26 -2.92
N GLY A 36 -23.60 -13.55 -1.75
CA GLY A 36 -22.85 -13.75 -0.50
C GLY A 36 -22.62 -12.47 0.30
N THR A 37 -21.44 -12.38 0.91
CA THR A 37 -21.08 -11.34 1.90
C THR A 37 -21.17 -9.92 1.36
N VAL A 38 -20.93 -9.70 0.06
CA VAL A 38 -21.06 -8.36 -0.55
C VAL A 38 -22.47 -7.82 -0.38
N MET A 39 -23.48 -8.59 -0.76
CA MET A 39 -24.89 -8.18 -0.67
C MET A 39 -25.39 -8.17 0.78
N LEU A 40 -25.05 -9.22 1.55
CA LEU A 40 -25.62 -9.41 2.89
C LEU A 40 -24.97 -8.54 3.97
N GLN A 41 -23.75 -8.04 3.74
CA GLN A 41 -22.96 -7.36 4.76
C GLN A 41 -22.37 -6.03 4.27
N PHE A 42 -21.57 -6.04 3.20
CA PHE A 42 -20.83 -4.83 2.80
C PHE A 42 -21.73 -3.77 2.17
N TRP A 43 -22.70 -4.17 1.35
CA TRP A 43 -23.68 -3.26 0.76
C TRP A 43 -24.44 -2.47 1.83
N PRO A 44 -25.18 -3.11 2.77
CA PRO A 44 -25.98 -2.36 3.73
C PRO A 44 -25.11 -1.49 4.64
N TRP A 45 -23.89 -1.93 4.98
CA TRP A 45 -22.96 -1.09 5.74
C TRP A 45 -22.52 0.15 4.97
N TRP A 46 -22.18 0.02 3.68
CA TRP A 46 -21.78 1.17 2.86
C TRP A 46 -22.94 2.13 2.63
N GLU A 47 -24.15 1.62 2.40
CA GLU A 47 -25.34 2.47 2.26
C GLU A 47 -25.62 3.23 3.55
N LEU A 48 -25.59 2.55 4.70
CA LEU A 48 -25.85 3.19 5.99
C LEU A 48 -24.77 4.23 6.35
N VAL A 49 -23.50 3.96 6.05
CA VAL A 49 -22.41 4.94 6.20
C VAL A 49 -22.65 6.15 5.31
N LYS A 50 -23.02 5.92 4.05
CA LYS A 50 -23.32 6.98 3.08
C LYS A 50 -24.49 7.84 3.55
N GLU A 51 -25.62 7.23 3.91
CA GLU A 51 -26.80 7.93 4.39
C GLU A 51 -26.51 8.76 5.65
N SER A 52 -25.81 8.18 6.63
CA SER A 52 -25.43 8.88 7.86
C SER A 52 -24.59 10.13 7.56
N LEU A 53 -23.55 9.99 6.73
CA LEU A 53 -22.66 11.10 6.39
C LEU A 53 -23.35 12.17 5.55
N LEU A 54 -24.25 11.80 4.63
CA LEU A 54 -25.06 12.76 3.87
C LEU A 54 -26.03 13.54 4.75
N GLN A 55 -26.47 12.96 5.87
CA GLN A 55 -27.27 13.63 6.90
C GLN A 55 -26.43 14.40 7.93
N ALA A 56 -25.12 14.55 7.70
CA ALA A 56 -24.16 15.14 8.63
C ALA A 56 -24.13 14.46 10.02
N GLN A 57 -24.42 13.16 10.06
CA GLN A 57 -24.36 12.32 11.24
C GLN A 57 -23.17 11.35 11.17
N TRP A 58 -22.52 11.12 12.30
CA TRP A 58 -21.48 10.11 12.37
C TRP A 58 -22.11 8.70 12.37
N PRO A 59 -21.63 7.76 11.54
CA PRO A 59 -22.18 6.41 11.43
C PRO A 59 -21.75 5.53 12.62
N LEU A 60 -22.17 5.89 13.83
CA LEU A 60 -21.73 5.25 15.07
C LEU A 60 -22.38 3.87 15.29
N TRP A 61 -23.67 3.75 14.99
CA TRP A 61 -24.50 2.58 15.32
C TRP A 61 -25.27 2.09 14.10
N ASN A 62 -25.34 0.78 13.93
CA ASN A 62 -26.16 0.12 12.93
C ASN A 62 -27.40 -0.49 13.61
N PRO A 63 -28.61 0.10 13.46
CA PRO A 63 -29.82 -0.41 14.07
C PRO A 63 -30.44 -1.60 13.32
N LEU A 64 -29.94 -1.93 12.12
CA LEU A 64 -30.55 -2.89 11.20
C LEU A 64 -30.09 -4.34 11.43
N LEU A 65 -29.15 -4.58 12.35
CA LEU A 65 -28.60 -5.90 12.64
C LEU A 65 -28.72 -6.23 14.13
N GLY A 66 -29.43 -7.32 14.46
CA GLY A 66 -29.38 -7.98 15.77
C GLY A 66 -29.61 -7.08 16.99
N ASN A 67 -30.72 -6.32 17.04
CA ASN A 67 -31.01 -5.28 18.04
C ASN A 67 -30.04 -4.10 18.08
N GLY A 68 -29.13 -4.04 17.10
CA GLY A 68 -28.19 -2.98 16.87
C GLY A 68 -26.75 -3.41 17.14
N THR A 69 -25.80 -2.85 16.38
CA THR A 69 -24.36 -3.13 16.51
C THR A 69 -23.52 -1.87 16.28
N PRO A 70 -22.35 -1.72 16.93
CA PRO A 70 -21.44 -0.62 16.65
C PRO A 70 -20.93 -0.65 15.20
N LEU A 71 -21.24 0.38 14.42
CA LEU A 71 -20.84 0.47 13.01
C LEU A 71 -19.47 1.10 12.86
N LEU A 72 -19.23 2.24 13.53
CA LEU A 72 -17.93 2.91 13.47
C LEU A 72 -16.84 2.07 14.15
N ALA A 73 -17.14 1.42 15.27
CA ALA A 73 -16.18 0.56 15.96
C ALA A 73 -15.88 -0.73 15.20
N ASN A 74 -16.72 -1.13 14.24
CA ASN A 74 -16.43 -2.26 13.37
C ASN A 74 -15.45 -1.83 12.27
N LEU A 75 -14.19 -2.25 12.39
CA LEU A 75 -13.13 -1.98 11.40
C LEU A 75 -13.56 -2.28 9.96
N GLN A 76 -14.34 -3.34 9.72
CA GLN A 76 -14.72 -3.76 8.37
C GLN A 76 -15.72 -2.81 7.68
N SER A 77 -16.35 -1.89 8.42
CA SER A 77 -17.19 -0.83 7.81
C SER A 77 -16.34 0.20 7.07
N ALA A 78 -15.05 0.29 7.39
CA ALA A 78 -14.03 1.09 6.69
C ALA A 78 -14.46 2.56 6.45
N VAL A 79 -15.12 3.18 7.44
CA VAL A 79 -15.69 4.54 7.36
C VAL A 79 -14.62 5.56 6.97
N PHE A 80 -13.46 5.50 7.60
CA PHE A 80 -12.37 6.45 7.38
C PHE A 80 -11.41 6.04 6.26
N TYR A 81 -11.72 5.01 5.47
CA TYR A 81 -10.87 4.60 4.36
C TYR A 81 -10.98 5.60 3.20
N PRO A 82 -9.89 6.29 2.81
CA PRO A 82 -9.96 7.44 1.90
C PRO A 82 -10.53 7.09 0.51
N LEU A 83 -10.23 5.90 -0.02
CA LEU A 83 -10.79 5.50 -1.32
C LEU A 83 -12.28 5.22 -1.23
N ASN A 84 -12.80 4.71 -0.10
CA ASN A 84 -14.25 4.55 0.08
C ASN A 84 -14.94 5.90 0.17
N LEU A 85 -14.37 6.87 0.90
CA LEU A 85 -14.94 8.21 1.04
C LEU A 85 -15.17 8.89 -0.32
N ILE A 86 -14.23 8.73 -1.26
CA ILE A 86 -14.37 9.25 -2.63
C ILE A 86 -15.51 8.52 -3.36
N LEU A 87 -15.66 7.21 -3.13
CA LEU A 87 -16.69 6.38 -3.76
C LEU A 87 -18.10 6.58 -3.17
N LEU A 88 -18.25 7.24 -2.02
CA LEU A 88 -19.57 7.58 -1.45
C LEU A 88 -20.37 8.54 -2.36
N LEU A 89 -19.69 9.26 -3.25
CA LEU A 89 -20.30 10.24 -4.16
C LEU A 89 -21.14 9.60 -5.29
N ILE A 90 -21.03 8.29 -5.49
CA ILE A 90 -21.76 7.55 -6.52
C ILE A 90 -22.72 6.53 -5.90
N PRO A 91 -23.66 5.94 -6.67
CA PRO A 91 -24.54 4.90 -6.16
C PRO A 91 -23.73 3.70 -5.62
N THR A 92 -24.11 3.19 -4.46
CA THR A 92 -23.35 2.17 -3.71
C THR A 92 -23.07 0.92 -4.54
N ALA A 93 -23.99 0.53 -5.42
CA ALA A 93 -23.77 -0.53 -6.41
C ALA A 93 -22.52 -0.35 -7.25
N HIS A 94 -22.39 0.82 -7.85
CA HIS A 94 -21.28 1.16 -8.71
C HIS A 94 -20.03 1.37 -7.86
N ALA A 95 -20.17 1.93 -6.66
CA ALA A 95 -19.08 2.13 -5.70
C ALA A 95 -18.37 0.82 -5.34
N LEU A 96 -19.11 -0.26 -5.06
CA LEU A 96 -18.54 -1.55 -4.69
C LEU A 96 -17.75 -2.19 -5.86
N THR A 97 -18.32 -2.17 -7.06
CA THR A 97 -17.63 -2.68 -8.27
C THR A 97 -16.40 -1.83 -8.60
N LEU A 98 -16.55 -0.50 -8.58
CA LEU A 98 -15.45 0.42 -8.86
C LEU A 98 -14.35 0.31 -7.81
N SER A 99 -14.70 0.06 -6.55
CA SER A 99 -13.74 -0.26 -5.49
C SER A 99 -12.87 -1.45 -5.89
N ILE A 100 -13.46 -2.57 -6.34
CA ILE A 100 -12.68 -3.74 -6.78
C ILE A 100 -11.74 -3.36 -7.94
N ILE A 101 -12.24 -2.66 -8.95
CA ILE A 101 -11.46 -2.22 -10.13
C ILE A 101 -10.27 -1.34 -9.72
N LEU A 102 -10.51 -0.36 -8.84
CA LEU A 102 -9.50 0.56 -8.34
C LEU A 102 -8.40 -0.19 -7.58
N HIS A 103 -8.77 -1.15 -6.74
CA HIS A 103 -7.81 -1.91 -5.94
C HIS A 103 -7.04 -2.95 -6.76
N LEU A 104 -7.66 -3.56 -7.79
CA LEU A 104 -6.94 -4.35 -8.77
C LEU A 104 -5.89 -3.52 -9.52
N SER A 105 -6.27 -2.32 -9.94
CA SER A 105 -5.37 -1.38 -10.62
C SER A 105 -4.22 -0.97 -9.70
N LEU A 106 -4.52 -0.64 -8.43
CA LEU A 106 -3.52 -0.31 -7.40
C LEU A 106 -2.55 -1.47 -7.16
N ALA A 107 -3.07 -2.70 -7.04
CA ALA A 107 -2.26 -3.91 -6.87
C ALA A 107 -1.29 -4.12 -8.04
N GLY A 108 -1.77 -3.98 -9.27
CA GLY A 108 -0.95 -4.10 -10.49
C GLY A 108 0.11 -3.00 -10.58
N LEU A 109 -0.29 -1.74 -10.41
CA LEU A 109 0.62 -0.58 -10.45
C LEU A 109 1.68 -0.66 -9.35
N GLY A 110 1.27 -1.00 -8.12
CA GLY A 110 2.16 -1.16 -6.98
C GLY A 110 3.17 -2.29 -7.20
N MET A 111 2.71 -3.45 -7.69
CA MET A 111 3.59 -4.59 -7.96
C MET A 111 4.54 -4.32 -9.11
N TYR A 112 4.08 -3.65 -10.17
CA TYR A 112 4.97 -3.22 -11.25
C TYR A 112 6.05 -2.27 -10.71
N ALA A 113 5.67 -1.25 -9.94
CA ALA A 113 6.61 -0.31 -9.35
C ALA A 113 7.64 -1.00 -8.43
N TYR A 114 7.18 -1.94 -7.60
CA TYR A 114 8.04 -2.77 -6.75
C TYR A 114 9.01 -3.63 -7.56
N ALA A 115 8.52 -4.35 -8.58
CA ALA A 115 9.37 -5.15 -9.47
C ALA A 115 10.41 -4.30 -10.22
N ARG A 116 10.06 -3.07 -10.62
CA ARG A 116 10.99 -2.10 -11.21
C ARG A 116 12.05 -1.64 -10.21
N GLN A 117 11.68 -1.45 -8.95
CA GLN A 117 12.61 -1.13 -7.86
C GLN A 117 13.62 -2.27 -7.62
N LEU A 118 13.19 -3.53 -7.78
CA LEU A 118 14.06 -4.71 -7.78
C LEU A 118 14.95 -4.83 -9.02
N LYS A 119 14.93 -3.84 -9.93
CA LYS A 119 15.70 -3.80 -11.19
C LYS A 119 15.34 -4.93 -12.17
N LEU A 120 14.17 -5.55 -12.05
CA LEU A 120 13.68 -6.50 -13.05
C LEU A 120 13.48 -5.80 -14.40
N THR A 121 13.42 -6.56 -15.51
CA THR A 121 13.12 -6.01 -16.84
C THR A 121 11.67 -5.53 -16.94
N GLY A 122 11.33 -4.72 -17.95
CA GLY A 122 9.97 -4.18 -18.10
C GLY A 122 8.95 -5.32 -18.26
N PHE A 123 9.30 -6.29 -19.09
CA PHE A 123 8.50 -7.50 -19.30
C PHE A 123 8.32 -8.31 -18.00
N ALA A 124 9.40 -8.64 -17.28
CA ALA A 124 9.30 -9.39 -16.03
C ALA A 124 8.48 -8.65 -14.96
N ALA A 125 8.62 -7.33 -14.88
CA ALA A 125 7.81 -6.51 -13.97
C ALA A 125 6.32 -6.52 -14.36
N THR A 126 6.00 -6.49 -15.66
CA THR A 126 4.62 -6.62 -16.13
C THR A 126 4.03 -7.98 -15.78
N ILE A 127 4.78 -9.07 -15.99
CA ILE A 127 4.33 -10.41 -15.61
C ILE A 127 4.10 -10.51 -14.10
N ALA A 128 5.01 -9.99 -13.26
CA ALA A 128 4.83 -9.96 -11.81
C ALA A 128 3.56 -9.18 -11.40
N ALA A 129 3.31 -8.03 -12.03
CA ALA A 129 2.13 -7.22 -11.78
C ALA A 129 0.83 -7.94 -12.14
N LEU A 130 0.77 -8.55 -13.33
CA LEU A 130 -0.38 -9.34 -13.78
C LEU A 130 -0.62 -10.55 -12.87
N ALA A 131 0.44 -11.27 -12.51
CA ALA A 131 0.37 -12.43 -11.64
C ALA A 131 -0.15 -12.06 -10.24
N TYR A 132 0.22 -10.90 -9.71
CA TYR A 132 -0.27 -10.44 -8.41
C TYR A 132 -1.72 -9.96 -8.48
N MET A 133 -2.03 -9.02 -9.39
CA MET A 133 -3.35 -8.41 -9.49
C MET A 133 -4.44 -9.43 -9.84
N PHE A 134 -4.12 -10.45 -10.63
CA PHE A 134 -5.03 -11.55 -10.99
C PHE A 134 -4.75 -12.85 -10.23
N SER A 135 -4.03 -12.77 -9.10
CA SER A 135 -3.79 -13.95 -8.27
C SER A 135 -5.11 -14.54 -7.77
N GLY A 136 -5.13 -15.86 -7.57
CA GLY A 136 -6.31 -16.56 -7.05
C GLY A 136 -6.77 -16.01 -5.69
N TYR A 137 -5.85 -15.46 -4.89
CA TYR A 137 -6.21 -14.76 -3.66
C TYR A 137 -7.01 -13.48 -3.93
N ILE A 138 -6.49 -12.56 -4.75
CA ILE A 138 -7.17 -11.28 -4.99
C ILE A 138 -8.51 -11.50 -5.70
N ILE A 139 -8.54 -12.32 -6.74
CA ILE A 139 -9.78 -12.59 -7.49
C ILE A 139 -10.78 -13.40 -6.66
N GLY A 140 -10.32 -14.44 -5.96
CA GLY A 140 -11.17 -15.26 -5.10
C GLY A 140 -11.69 -14.54 -3.86
N ARG A 141 -11.10 -13.39 -3.48
CA ARG A 141 -11.57 -12.57 -2.36
C ARG A 141 -12.37 -11.34 -2.79
N THR A 142 -12.74 -11.20 -4.07
CA THR A 142 -13.62 -10.11 -4.53
C THR A 142 -14.97 -10.07 -3.82
N GLN A 143 -15.44 -11.20 -3.27
CA GLN A 143 -16.64 -11.27 -2.41
C GLN A 143 -16.43 -10.70 -0.99
N PHE A 144 -15.19 -10.42 -0.59
CA PHE A 144 -14.78 -9.82 0.67
C PHE A 144 -13.96 -8.56 0.39
N ILE A 145 -14.66 -7.49 0.02
CA ILE A 145 -14.05 -6.27 -0.56
C ILE A 145 -12.90 -5.74 0.30
N VAL A 146 -13.08 -5.65 1.61
CA VAL A 146 -12.03 -5.19 2.56
C VAL A 146 -10.73 -6.01 2.48
N MET A 147 -10.79 -7.30 2.14
CA MET A 147 -9.61 -8.13 1.94
C MET A 147 -8.84 -7.73 0.69
N VAL A 148 -9.56 -7.49 -0.41
CA VAL A 148 -8.97 -7.00 -1.67
C VAL A 148 -8.39 -5.61 -1.47
N GLN A 149 -9.11 -4.74 -0.75
CA GLN A 149 -8.65 -3.39 -0.45
C GLN A 149 -7.32 -3.42 0.32
N ALA A 150 -7.26 -4.19 1.42
CA ALA A 150 -6.05 -4.32 2.22
C ALA A 150 -4.90 -4.96 1.43
N ALA A 151 -5.17 -6.03 0.67
CA ALA A 151 -4.14 -6.74 -0.11
C ALA A 151 -3.52 -5.84 -1.19
N ALA A 152 -4.29 -4.98 -1.84
CA ALA A 152 -3.81 -4.11 -2.92
C ALA A 152 -2.66 -3.17 -2.51
N TRP A 153 -2.55 -2.82 -1.23
CA TRP A 153 -1.48 -1.97 -0.70
C TRP A 153 -0.15 -2.69 -0.44
N LEU A 154 -0.17 -4.03 -0.33
CA LEU A 154 1.01 -4.80 0.03
C LEU A 154 2.22 -4.55 -0.90
N PRO A 155 2.08 -4.49 -2.23
CA PRO A 155 3.24 -4.22 -3.09
C PRO A 155 3.85 -2.84 -2.84
N LEU A 156 3.03 -1.85 -2.49
CA LEU A 156 3.52 -0.52 -2.16
C LEU A 156 4.26 -0.50 -0.81
N LEU A 157 3.79 -1.29 0.17
CA LEU A 157 4.52 -1.50 1.43
C LEU A 157 5.89 -2.14 1.19
N LEU A 158 5.97 -3.17 0.34
CA LEU A 158 7.24 -3.80 -0.04
C LEU A 158 8.17 -2.82 -0.79
N LEU A 159 7.63 -2.00 -1.70
CA LEU A 159 8.37 -0.95 -2.39
C LEU A 159 8.98 0.07 -1.43
N LEU A 160 8.20 0.55 -0.46
CA LEU A 160 8.66 1.52 0.53
C LEU A 160 9.61 0.89 1.54
N GLY A 161 9.37 -0.36 1.95
CA GLY A 161 10.29 -1.13 2.78
C GLY A 161 11.65 -1.35 2.10
N ASP A 162 11.64 -1.64 0.80
CA ASP A 162 12.86 -1.72 -0.01
C ASP A 162 13.66 -0.41 0.00
N ARG A 163 12.97 0.71 -0.24
CA ARG A 163 13.60 2.04 -0.21
C ARG A 163 14.12 2.39 1.17
N LEU A 164 13.36 2.10 2.22
CA LEU A 164 13.74 2.37 3.60
C LEU A 164 14.99 1.57 3.99
N ALA A 165 15.05 0.29 3.67
CA ALA A 165 16.22 -0.54 3.95
C ALA A 165 17.48 -0.10 3.16
N ALA A 166 17.29 0.42 1.92
CA ALA A 166 18.38 0.94 1.08
C ALA A 166 18.91 2.29 1.55
N ARG A 167 18.00 3.24 1.79
CA ARG A 167 18.31 4.68 1.96
C ARG A 167 18.29 5.12 3.41
N ARG A 168 17.51 4.46 4.27
CA ARG A 168 17.34 4.73 5.71
C ARG A 168 17.01 6.19 5.96
N ARG A 169 16.05 6.72 5.20
CA ARG A 169 15.61 8.12 5.31
C ARG A 169 14.29 8.20 6.06
N LEU A 170 14.16 9.25 6.87
CA LEU A 170 12.91 9.57 7.56
C LEU A 170 11.73 9.67 6.59
N LEU A 171 11.94 10.28 5.42
CA LEU A 171 10.88 10.41 4.41
C LEU A 171 10.33 9.06 3.92
N ASP A 172 11.18 8.04 3.75
CA ASP A 172 10.72 6.70 3.36
C ASP A 172 9.90 6.06 4.50
N ALA A 173 10.26 6.34 5.76
CA ALA A 173 9.52 5.89 6.94
C ALA A 173 8.15 6.59 7.07
N LEU A 174 8.08 7.90 6.78
CA LEU A 174 6.82 8.67 6.78
C LEU A 174 5.86 8.16 5.70
N TRP A 175 6.34 7.91 4.48
CA TRP A 175 5.50 7.32 3.45
C TRP A 175 5.05 5.91 3.80
N LEU A 176 5.92 5.11 4.42
CA LEU A 176 5.54 3.79 4.91
C LEU A 176 4.44 3.88 5.98
N ALA A 177 4.53 4.86 6.90
CA ALA A 177 3.52 5.11 7.92
C ALA A 177 2.15 5.44 7.30
N VAL A 178 2.12 6.32 6.30
CA VAL A 178 0.90 6.69 5.59
C VAL A 178 0.26 5.46 4.91
N VAL A 179 1.06 4.65 4.20
CA VAL A 179 0.51 3.47 3.52
C VAL A 179 0.05 2.40 4.51
N LEU A 180 0.76 2.21 5.63
CA LEU A 180 0.33 1.33 6.72
C LEU A 180 -0.99 1.80 7.35
N ALA A 181 -1.14 3.11 7.58
CA ALA A 181 -2.37 3.69 8.12
C ALA A 181 -3.54 3.46 7.16
N VAL A 182 -3.35 3.81 5.88
CA VAL A 182 -4.38 3.65 4.84
C VAL A 182 -4.76 2.17 4.66
N GLN A 183 -3.80 1.24 4.72
CA GLN A 183 -4.09 -0.19 4.65
C GLN A 183 -4.90 -0.68 5.87
N LEU A 184 -4.61 -0.18 7.08
CA LEU A 184 -5.39 -0.54 8.27
C LEU A 184 -6.83 0.00 8.19
N LEU A 185 -6.97 1.24 7.71
CA LEU A 185 -8.26 1.87 7.50
C LEU A 185 -9.13 1.15 6.46
N ALA A 186 -8.54 0.36 5.55
CA ALA A 186 -9.27 -0.53 4.64
C ALA A 186 -10.08 -1.63 5.37
N GLY A 187 -9.89 -1.78 6.69
CA GLY A 187 -10.83 -2.49 7.55
C GLY A 187 -10.53 -3.97 7.76
N HIS A 188 -9.37 -4.46 7.33
CA HIS A 188 -8.98 -5.87 7.50
C HIS A 188 -7.70 -6.03 8.35
N ALA A 189 -7.84 -5.91 9.67
CA ALA A 189 -6.74 -5.93 10.64
C ALA A 189 -5.82 -7.15 10.53
N GLN A 190 -6.36 -8.33 10.25
CA GLN A 190 -5.55 -9.55 10.09
C GLN A 190 -4.59 -9.47 8.90
N LEU A 191 -5.02 -8.88 7.77
CA LEU A 191 -4.16 -8.72 6.60
C LEU A 191 -3.16 -7.60 6.77
N TRP A 192 -3.55 -6.55 7.49
CA TRP A 192 -2.63 -5.50 7.90
C TRP A 192 -1.50 -6.08 8.75
N PHE A 193 -1.82 -6.91 9.75
CA PHE A 193 -0.81 -7.58 10.58
C PHE A 193 0.11 -8.48 9.75
N TYR A 194 -0.44 -9.31 8.85
CA TYR A 194 0.38 -10.15 7.96
C TYR A 194 1.27 -9.32 7.03
N SER A 195 0.75 -8.21 6.49
CA SER A 195 1.52 -7.28 5.66
C SER A 195 2.65 -6.62 6.45
N LEU A 196 2.41 -6.29 7.72
CA LEU A 196 3.40 -5.73 8.62
C LEU A 196 4.51 -6.74 8.93
N CYS A 197 4.16 -7.99 9.27
CA CYS A 197 5.15 -9.05 9.51
C CYS A 197 6.02 -9.32 8.26
N LEU A 198 5.39 -9.41 7.09
CA LEU A 198 6.10 -9.62 5.83
C LEU A 198 6.99 -8.43 5.49
N THR A 199 6.48 -7.20 5.57
CA THR A 199 7.25 -6.00 5.25
C THR A 199 8.38 -5.78 6.25
N GLY A 200 8.14 -6.04 7.54
CA GLY A 200 9.16 -5.95 8.59
C GLY A 200 10.29 -6.96 8.40
N SER A 201 9.97 -8.24 8.22
CA SER A 201 10.97 -9.27 7.93
C SER A 201 11.74 -8.98 6.64
N TYR A 202 11.05 -8.48 5.61
CA TYR A 202 11.65 -8.05 4.35
C TYR A 202 12.62 -6.87 4.53
N ILE A 203 12.26 -5.84 5.31
CA ILE A 203 13.15 -4.70 5.62
C ILE A 203 14.41 -5.17 6.33
N VAL A 204 14.29 -6.07 7.31
CA VAL A 204 15.45 -6.63 8.03
C VAL A 204 16.36 -7.38 7.08
N PHE A 205 15.80 -8.28 6.25
CA PHE A 205 16.55 -9.05 5.26
C PHE A 205 17.28 -8.15 4.25
N ARG A 206 16.57 -7.16 3.69
CA ARG A 206 17.16 -6.23 2.71
C ARG A 206 18.21 -5.32 3.33
N SER A 207 18.02 -4.89 4.56
CA SER A 207 19.01 -4.08 5.30
C SER A 207 20.30 -4.87 5.51
N TRP A 208 20.19 -6.16 5.83
CA TRP A 208 21.33 -7.06 5.94
C TRP A 208 22.09 -7.21 4.61
N GLN A 209 21.37 -7.37 3.49
CA GLN A 209 21.99 -7.44 2.15
C GLN A 209 22.74 -6.14 1.80
N TRP A 210 22.12 -4.98 2.00
CA TRP A 210 22.75 -3.70 1.66
C TRP A 210 23.95 -3.36 2.54
N SER A 211 24.00 -3.87 3.77
CA SER A 211 25.17 -3.70 4.62
C SER A 211 26.42 -4.38 4.08
N GLY A 212 26.29 -5.40 3.22
CA GLY A 212 27.41 -6.05 2.54
C GLY A 212 27.87 -5.34 1.26
N SER A 213 27.05 -4.45 0.69
CA SER A 213 27.28 -3.82 -0.63
C SER A 213 27.91 -2.42 -0.59
N GLN A 214 28.35 -1.93 0.58
CA GLN A 214 28.86 -0.56 0.74
C GLN A 214 30.19 -0.26 0.03
N THR A 215 30.82 -1.22 -0.65
CA THR A 215 32.03 -1.02 -1.45
C THR A 215 31.81 -0.23 -2.75
N ASP A 216 30.57 -0.08 -3.25
CA ASP A 216 30.28 0.63 -4.51
C ASP A 216 29.18 1.69 -4.36
N ARG A 217 29.50 2.81 -3.70
CA ARG A 217 28.73 4.05 -3.91
C ARG A 217 29.38 4.82 -5.08
N PRO A 218 28.77 4.89 -6.27
CA PRO A 218 29.23 5.81 -7.29
C PRO A 218 29.04 7.24 -6.77
N ASN A 219 30.16 7.91 -6.55
CA ASN A 219 30.25 9.30 -6.12
C ASN A 219 29.71 10.20 -7.24
N THR A 220 28.38 10.39 -7.29
CA THR A 220 27.68 11.12 -8.36
C THR A 220 27.72 12.65 -8.19
N LEU A 221 28.70 13.17 -7.45
CA LEU A 221 28.81 14.59 -7.13
C LEU A 221 30.05 15.30 -7.70
N ASN A 222 30.68 14.79 -8.76
CA ASN A 222 31.75 15.55 -9.42
C ASN A 222 31.58 15.65 -10.95
N PRO A 223 30.78 16.61 -11.46
CA PRO A 223 30.64 16.85 -12.89
C PRO A 223 31.73 17.79 -13.48
N ARG A 224 32.90 17.94 -12.83
CA ARG A 224 33.92 18.91 -13.26
C ARG A 224 35.35 18.37 -13.25
N LEU A 225 35.65 17.29 -13.97
CA LEU A 225 37.04 16.92 -14.29
C LEU A 225 37.16 16.31 -15.69
N HIS A 226 36.70 17.04 -16.71
CA HIS A 226 37.16 16.85 -18.08
C HIS A 226 37.65 18.20 -18.62
N ASN A 227 38.87 18.55 -18.24
CA ASN A 227 39.78 19.28 -19.10
C ASN A 227 41.21 19.01 -18.60
N GLY A 228 42.03 18.50 -19.51
CA GLY A 228 43.35 17.99 -19.22
C GLY A 228 44.27 19.05 -18.66
N LEU A 229 45.07 18.65 -17.68
CA LEU A 229 46.48 18.97 -17.47
C LEU A 229 46.97 18.01 -16.40
N ALA A 230 47.91 17.14 -16.76
CA ALA A 230 48.55 16.22 -15.83
C ALA A 230 49.29 17.02 -14.74
N ARG A 231 49.04 16.70 -13.47
CA ARG A 231 49.88 17.07 -12.32
C ARG A 231 50.15 15.80 -11.49
N PRO A 232 51.39 15.60 -11.00
CA PRO A 232 51.74 14.42 -10.22
C PRO A 232 51.19 14.55 -8.79
N GLU A 233 50.66 13.42 -8.32
CA GLU A 233 50.47 12.97 -6.94
C GLU A 233 50.34 14.00 -5.79
N SER A 234 49.14 14.00 -5.19
CA SER A 234 49.01 13.93 -3.73
C SER A 234 47.83 13.02 -3.41
N SER A 235 48.12 11.73 -3.17
CA SER A 235 47.16 10.75 -2.67
C SER A 235 46.79 11.07 -1.22
N THR A 236 45.94 12.07 -1.01
CA THR A 236 45.20 12.19 0.24
C THR A 236 44.11 11.14 0.20
N LEU A 237 44.43 9.94 0.69
CA LEU A 237 43.45 8.92 1.07
C LEU A 237 42.48 9.59 2.04
N SER A 238 41.32 10.01 1.54
CA SER A 238 40.18 10.36 2.39
C SER A 238 39.94 9.16 3.32
N PRO A 239 39.74 9.36 4.64
CA PRO A 239 39.56 8.25 5.55
C PRO A 239 38.36 7.45 5.06
N THR A 240 38.62 6.24 4.54
CA THR A 240 37.58 5.27 4.25
C THR A 240 36.89 4.99 5.57
N SER A 241 35.74 5.63 5.78
CA SER A 241 34.91 5.40 6.97
C SER A 241 34.77 3.91 7.15
N ALA A 242 35.15 3.40 8.33
CA ALA A 242 35.07 1.98 8.63
C ALA A 242 33.67 1.44 8.26
N PRO A 243 33.57 0.24 7.67
CA PRO A 243 32.29 -0.32 7.26
C PRO A 243 31.36 -0.39 8.49
N VAL A 244 30.23 0.30 8.40
CA VAL A 244 29.22 0.30 9.47
C VAL A 244 28.80 -1.16 9.74
N PRO A 245 28.81 -1.63 10.99
CA PRO A 245 28.41 -2.99 11.32
C PRO A 245 26.99 -3.30 10.80
N ARG A 246 26.79 -4.53 10.29
CA ARG A 246 25.50 -4.98 9.77
C ARG A 246 24.37 -4.81 10.79
N LEU A 247 24.69 -5.06 12.05
CA LEU A 247 23.77 -4.90 13.17
C LEU A 247 23.28 -3.45 13.29
N THR A 248 24.16 -2.45 13.20
CA THR A 248 23.78 -1.03 13.28
C THR A 248 22.84 -0.62 12.15
N VAL A 249 23.13 -1.09 10.93
CA VAL A 249 22.27 -0.86 9.76
C VAL A 249 20.87 -1.45 9.96
N MET A 250 20.80 -2.68 10.48
CA MET A 250 19.53 -3.35 10.75
C MET A 250 18.75 -2.66 11.87
N LEU A 251 19.42 -2.30 12.97
CA LEU A 251 18.80 -1.59 14.09
C LEU A 251 18.24 -0.23 13.65
N GLN A 252 18.95 0.50 12.79
CA GLN A 252 18.45 1.77 12.25
C GLN A 252 17.19 1.56 11.40
N ALA A 253 17.18 0.54 10.53
CA ALA A 253 16.00 0.22 9.72
C ALA A 253 14.80 -0.22 10.57
N VAL A 254 15.04 -1.02 11.61
CA VAL A 254 14.03 -1.42 12.60
C VAL A 254 13.51 -0.20 13.36
N GLY A 255 14.36 0.73 13.75
CA GLY A 255 13.95 1.98 14.41
C GLY A 255 13.02 2.83 13.52
N TYR A 256 13.34 2.97 12.24
CA TYR A 256 12.44 3.65 11.30
C TYR A 256 11.13 2.89 11.05
N LEU A 257 11.16 1.56 11.01
CA LEU A 257 9.95 0.76 10.91
C LEU A 257 9.06 0.95 12.15
N ALA A 258 9.64 0.91 13.35
CA ALA A 258 8.92 1.15 14.60
C ALA A 258 8.27 2.53 14.60
N LEU A 259 9.02 3.57 14.21
CA LEU A 259 8.48 4.91 14.02
C LEU A 259 7.31 4.93 13.02
N ALA A 260 7.45 4.25 11.88
CA ALA A 260 6.41 4.20 10.86
C ALA A 260 5.13 3.52 11.39
N VAL A 261 5.26 2.43 12.14
CA VAL A 261 4.13 1.73 12.76
C VAL A 261 3.45 2.60 13.82
N SER A 262 4.22 3.25 14.70
CA SER A 262 3.65 4.16 15.71
C SER A 262 2.90 5.32 15.08
N LEU A 263 3.48 5.94 14.04
CA LEU A 263 2.81 7.02 13.30
C LEU A 263 1.57 6.51 12.56
N ALA A 264 1.61 5.31 11.98
CA ALA A 264 0.46 4.73 11.31
C ALA A 264 -0.72 4.55 12.28
N LEU A 265 -0.45 3.99 13.47
CA LEU A 265 -1.46 3.81 14.52
C LEU A 265 -2.04 5.13 15.02
N LEU A 266 -1.21 6.18 15.14
CA LEU A 266 -1.68 7.52 15.48
C LEU A 266 -2.58 8.10 14.38
N LEU A 267 -2.22 7.96 13.11
CA LEU A 267 -3.00 8.46 11.98
C LEU A 267 -4.37 7.79 11.85
N CYS A 268 -4.50 6.52 12.23
CA CYS A 268 -5.76 5.79 12.21
C CYS A 268 -6.45 5.68 13.58
N ALA A 269 -5.96 6.41 14.61
CA ALA A 269 -6.46 6.30 15.97
C ALA A 269 -7.98 6.54 16.08
N VAL A 270 -8.51 7.45 15.24
CA VAL A 270 -9.95 7.76 15.16
C VAL A 270 -10.82 6.54 14.82
N GLN A 271 -10.26 5.57 14.09
CA GLN A 271 -10.93 4.32 13.73
C GLN A 271 -10.58 3.19 14.71
N VAL A 272 -9.33 3.14 15.18
CA VAL A 272 -8.82 2.01 15.99
C VAL A 272 -9.27 2.10 17.45
N LEU A 273 -9.32 3.29 18.05
CA LEU A 273 -9.69 3.45 19.46
C LEU A 273 -11.11 2.94 19.75
N PRO A 274 -12.16 3.32 18.99
CA PRO A 274 -13.50 2.78 19.22
C PRO A 274 -13.56 1.26 19.08
N THR A 275 -12.78 0.67 18.16
CA THR A 275 -12.69 -0.79 18.02
C THR A 275 -12.06 -1.45 19.24
N VAL A 276 -10.97 -0.90 19.77
CA VAL A 276 -10.30 -1.44 20.96
C VAL A 276 -11.22 -1.36 22.18
N GLU A 277 -11.91 -0.23 22.36
CA GLU A 277 -12.90 -0.05 23.44
C GLU A 277 -14.02 -1.09 23.33
N PHE A 278 -14.58 -1.27 22.14
CA PHE A 278 -15.62 -2.27 21.90
C PHE A 278 -15.17 -3.69 22.25
N LEU A 279 -13.96 -4.08 21.81
CA LEU A 279 -13.38 -5.40 22.11
C LEU A 279 -13.05 -5.62 23.59
N SER A 280 -12.93 -4.55 24.39
CA SER A 280 -12.63 -4.65 25.82
C SER A 280 -13.88 -4.87 26.70
N VAL A 281 -15.07 -4.58 26.15
CA VAL A 281 -16.35 -4.67 26.86
C VAL A 281 -17.17 -5.90 26.42
N SER A 282 -16.82 -6.51 25.29
CA SER A 282 -17.41 -7.74 24.75
C SER A 282 -16.75 -9.01 25.28
#